data_AF-A0A7G5IFZ9-F1
#
_entry.id   AF-A0A7G5IFZ9-F1
#
_cell.length_a   1.000
_cell.length_b   1.000
_cell.length_c   1.000
_cell.angle_alpha   90.00
_cell.angle_beta   90.00
_cell.angle_gamma   90.00
#
_symmetry.space_group_name_H-M   'P 1'
#
loop_
_entity.id
_entity.type
_entity.pdbx_description
1 polymer ?
#
loop_
_entity_poly.entity_id
_entity_poly.type
_entity_poly.pdbx_seq_one_letter_code
_entity_poly.pdbx_strand_id
1 'polypeptide(L)'
;MPVGVFLAAGAPLWATMIPTEVKLVNPTSAESQANAVWSMRAALNVAALQCQKSPFLATVRNYNDFLRHHSDELVGAMRGMQGYYRRVKGAKTAQREFDSYTTRTYQSYASFDAQRAFCETAALVGREALRVRKGRLGAAALAAVPDIRKSLADFSGNERGFAVDRNWVTVPQIGDPCIDERGRPIRRCR
;
A
#
# COMPACT_ATOMS: atom_id res chain seq x y z
N MET A 1 1.41 16.63 41.84
CA MET A 1 0.90 16.11 40.55
C MET A 1 2.06 16.05 39.58
N PRO A 2 2.69 14.89 39.30
CA PRO A 2 3.77 14.84 38.34
C PRO A 2 3.19 14.85 36.91
N VAL A 3 3.67 15.78 36.09
CA VAL A 3 3.38 15.87 34.66
C VAL A 3 4.22 14.79 33.97
N GLY A 4 3.56 13.73 33.50
CA GLY A 4 4.21 12.66 32.74
C GLY A 4 4.54 13.14 31.33
N VAL A 5 5.84 13.18 31.01
CA VAL A 5 6.34 13.31 29.64
C VAL A 5 6.06 12.01 28.91
N PHE A 6 5.06 12.00 28.03
CA PHE A 6 4.88 10.91 27.08
C PHE A 6 5.96 11.00 26.00
N LEU A 7 6.96 10.13 26.09
CA LEU A 7 7.85 9.82 24.99
C LEU A 7 7.01 9.19 23.86
N ALA A 8 6.79 9.93 22.78
CA ALA A 8 6.27 9.35 21.55
C ALA A 8 7.26 8.29 21.07
N ALA A 9 6.85 7.02 21.06
CA ALA A 9 7.61 5.97 20.42
C ALA A 9 7.82 6.36 18.95
N GLY A 10 9.08 6.56 18.55
CA GLY A 10 9.44 6.82 17.17
C GLY A 10 8.88 5.71 16.28
N ALA A 11 8.21 6.09 15.20
CA ALA A 11 7.71 5.12 14.23
C ALA A 11 8.86 4.20 13.81
N PRO A 12 8.67 2.87 13.82
CA PRO A 12 9.75 1.94 13.52
C PRO A 12 10.30 2.17 12.11
N LEU A 13 11.58 1.89 11.89
CA LEU A 13 12.26 2.17 10.61
C LEU A 13 11.61 1.50 9.39
N TRP A 14 10.77 0.48 9.56
CA TRP A 14 9.99 -0.10 8.46
C TRP A 14 8.77 0.74 8.07
N ALA A 15 8.28 1.64 8.94
CA ALA A 15 7.14 2.49 8.65
C ALA A 15 7.45 3.50 7.53
N THR A 16 8.73 3.73 7.24
CA THR A 16 9.20 4.54 6.11
C THR A 16 9.20 3.78 4.78
N MET A 17 9.09 2.44 4.80
CA MET A 17 9.04 1.62 3.58
C MET A 17 7.64 1.49 2.98
N ILE A 18 6.59 1.91 3.70
CA ILE A 18 5.22 1.95 3.15
C ILE A 18 5.06 3.24 2.34
N PRO A 19 4.84 3.16 1.02
CA PRO A 19 4.67 4.35 0.21
C PRO A 19 3.43 5.16 0.66
N THR A 20 3.62 6.43 0.98
CA THR A 20 2.58 7.28 1.57
C THR A 20 1.48 7.63 0.57
N GLU A 21 0.26 7.80 1.08
CA GLU A 21 -0.88 8.16 0.23
C GLU A 21 -0.79 9.62 -0.18
N VAL A 22 -1.10 9.92 -1.44
CA VAL A 22 -1.19 11.32 -1.88
C VAL A 22 -2.47 11.94 -1.33
N LYS A 23 -2.33 12.83 -0.35
CA LYS A 23 -3.45 13.55 0.25
C LYS A 23 -3.74 14.84 -0.51
N LEU A 24 -5.02 15.09 -0.79
CA LEU A 24 -5.49 16.36 -1.35
C LEU A 24 -5.59 17.44 -0.27
N VAL A 25 -5.45 18.69 -0.69
CA VAL A 25 -5.57 19.88 0.15
C VAL A 25 -6.97 20.46 -0.03
N ASN A 26 -7.76 20.47 1.04
CA ASN A 26 -9.14 21.00 1.06
C ASN A 26 -10.00 20.55 -0.16
N PRO A 27 -10.15 19.23 -0.38
CA PRO A 27 -11.01 18.72 -1.44
C PRO A 27 -12.49 18.91 -1.07
N THR A 28 -13.33 19.17 -2.07
CA THR A 28 -14.78 19.02 -1.97
C THR A 28 -15.15 17.53 -1.94
N SER A 29 -16.38 17.20 -1.53
CA SER A 29 -16.85 15.81 -1.53
C SER A 29 -16.74 15.13 -2.91
N ALA A 30 -17.01 15.86 -4.00
CA ALA A 30 -16.89 15.35 -5.36
C ALA A 30 -15.42 15.08 -5.75
N GLU A 31 -14.49 15.97 -5.35
CA GLU A 31 -13.06 15.77 -5.60
C GLU A 31 -12.50 14.63 -4.74
N SER A 32 -13.00 14.42 -3.52
CA SER A 32 -12.64 13.26 -2.69
C SER A 32 -13.08 11.95 -3.34
N GLN A 33 -14.29 11.90 -3.91
CA GLN A 33 -14.75 10.72 -4.66
C GLN A 33 -13.91 10.50 -5.92
N ALA A 34 -13.60 11.56 -6.68
CA ALA A 34 -12.73 11.47 -7.85
C ALA A 34 -11.33 10.95 -7.49
N ASN A 35 -10.75 11.44 -6.40
CA ASN A 35 -9.49 10.97 -5.84
C ASN A 35 -9.56 9.48 -5.47
N ALA A 36 -10.62 9.07 -4.77
CA ALA A 36 -10.79 7.67 -4.37
C ALA A 36 -10.90 6.75 -5.59
N VAL A 37 -11.67 7.13 -6.62
CA VAL A 37 -11.78 6.35 -7.86
C VAL A 37 -10.43 6.25 -8.57
N TRP A 38 -9.69 7.35 -8.66
CA TRP A 38 -8.36 7.34 -9.29
C TRP A 38 -7.34 6.50 -8.52
N SER A 39 -7.39 6.58 -7.18
CA SER A 39 -6.59 5.79 -6.27
C SER A 39 -6.89 4.29 -6.39
N MET A 40 -8.19 3.92 -6.42
CA MET A 40 -8.62 2.53 -6.65
C MET A 40 -8.17 2.03 -8.02
N ARG A 41 -8.28 2.85 -9.08
CA ARG A 41 -7.77 2.51 -10.42
C ARG A 41 -6.26 2.24 -10.39
N ALA A 42 -5.49 3.07 -9.68
CA ALA A 42 -4.05 2.90 -9.54
C ALA A 42 -3.71 1.59 -8.82
N ALA A 43 -4.37 1.31 -7.70
CA ALA A 43 -4.19 0.07 -6.94
C ALA A 43 -4.47 -1.18 -7.81
N LEU A 44 -5.60 -1.22 -8.51
CA LEU A 44 -5.97 -2.36 -9.35
C LEU A 44 -5.02 -2.54 -10.54
N ASN A 45 -4.48 -1.45 -11.10
CA ASN A 45 -3.45 -1.54 -12.14
C ASN A 45 -2.15 -2.16 -11.59
N VAL A 46 -1.67 -1.67 -10.44
CA VAL A 46 -0.47 -2.21 -9.80
C VAL A 46 -0.66 -3.69 -9.45
N ALA A 47 -1.84 -4.08 -8.95
CA ALA A 47 -2.18 -5.48 -8.71
C ALA A 47 -2.25 -6.33 -9.99
N ALA A 48 -2.73 -5.77 -11.10
CA ALA A 48 -2.70 -6.44 -12.40
C ALA A 48 -1.26 -6.70 -12.88
N LEU A 49 -0.29 -5.86 -12.52
CA LEU A 49 1.11 -6.06 -12.89
C LEU A 49 1.87 -6.97 -11.92
N GLN A 50 1.68 -6.77 -10.61
CA GLN A 50 2.46 -7.46 -9.57
C GLN A 50 1.89 -8.83 -9.20
N CYS A 51 0.57 -9.02 -9.28
CA CYS A 51 -0.11 -10.23 -8.80
C CYS A 51 -0.47 -11.23 -9.92
N GLN A 52 -0.20 -10.89 -11.19
CA GLN A 52 -0.62 -11.65 -12.38
C GLN A 52 -0.13 -13.10 -12.44
N LYS A 53 0.90 -13.46 -11.67
CA LYS A 53 1.44 -14.83 -11.64
C LYS A 53 0.58 -15.81 -10.84
N SER A 54 -0.37 -15.31 -10.06
CA SER A 54 -1.40 -16.15 -9.42
C SER A 54 -2.69 -16.08 -10.24
N PRO A 55 -3.02 -17.12 -11.03
CA PRO A 55 -4.25 -17.12 -11.84
C PRO A 55 -5.52 -17.09 -10.97
N PHE A 56 -5.45 -17.61 -9.73
CA PHE A 56 -6.56 -17.61 -8.77
C PHE A 56 -7.04 -16.20 -8.40
N LEU A 57 -6.13 -15.21 -8.39
CA LEU A 57 -6.50 -13.83 -8.05
C LEU A 57 -7.20 -13.11 -9.21
N ALA A 58 -7.03 -13.59 -10.45
CA ALA A 58 -7.63 -13.03 -11.66
C ALA A 58 -7.45 -11.51 -11.82
N THR A 59 -6.38 -10.92 -11.28
CA THR A 59 -6.21 -9.45 -11.18
C THR A 59 -6.19 -8.77 -12.54
N VAL A 60 -5.53 -9.34 -13.55
CA VAL A 60 -5.50 -8.80 -14.92
C VAL A 60 -6.89 -8.77 -15.54
N ARG A 61 -7.65 -9.86 -15.42
CA ARG A 61 -9.02 -9.94 -15.94
C ARG A 61 -9.92 -8.93 -15.24
N ASN A 62 -9.94 -8.95 -13.90
CA ASN A 62 -10.78 -8.06 -13.10
C ASN A 62 -10.48 -6.59 -13.39
N TYR A 63 -9.21 -6.22 -13.54
CA TYR A 63 -8.82 -4.84 -13.88
C TYR A 63 -9.32 -4.42 -15.26
N ASN A 64 -9.14 -5.25 -16.29
CA ASN A 64 -9.61 -4.94 -17.63
C ASN A 64 -11.15 -4.88 -17.71
N ASP A 65 -11.84 -5.75 -16.99
CA ASP A 65 -13.29 -5.73 -16.87
C ASP A 65 -13.77 -4.47 -16.15
N PHE A 66 -13.06 -4.06 -15.09
CA PHE A 66 -13.33 -2.84 -14.32
C PHE A 66 -13.20 -1.59 -15.20
N LEU A 67 -12.14 -1.50 -16.01
CA LEU A 67 -11.94 -0.39 -16.95
C LEU A 67 -13.08 -0.27 -17.96
N ARG A 68 -13.59 -1.41 -18.46
CA ARG A 68 -14.70 -1.46 -19.41
C ARG A 68 -16.04 -1.14 -18.76
N HIS A 69 -16.30 -1.67 -17.56
CA HIS A 69 -17.57 -1.50 -16.86
C HIS A 69 -17.76 -0.06 -16.36
N HIS A 70 -16.70 0.61 -15.94
CA HIS A 70 -16.76 1.96 -15.35
C HIS A 70 -16.05 3.06 -16.15
N SER A 71 -15.90 2.90 -17.47
CA SER A 71 -15.17 3.86 -18.33
C SER A 71 -15.58 5.32 -18.09
N ASP A 72 -16.89 5.59 -18.04
CA ASP A 72 -17.43 6.94 -17.93
C ASP A 72 -17.15 7.56 -16.55
N GLU A 73 -17.25 6.76 -15.49
CA GLU A 73 -16.93 7.18 -14.11
C GLU A 73 -15.43 7.43 -13.94
N LEU A 74 -14.58 6.65 -14.61
CA LEU A 74 -13.13 6.86 -14.61
C LEU A 74 -12.74 8.14 -15.36
N VAL A 75 -13.37 8.42 -16.50
CA VAL A 75 -13.20 9.70 -17.21
C VAL A 75 -13.71 10.87 -16.37
N GLY A 76 -14.85 10.70 -15.69
CA GLY A 76 -15.39 11.68 -14.76
C GLY A 76 -14.44 11.99 -13.61
N ALA A 77 -13.86 10.95 -12.98
CA ALA A 77 -12.87 11.10 -11.92
C ALA A 77 -11.60 11.84 -12.42
N MET A 78 -11.10 11.49 -13.61
CA MET A 78 -9.97 12.19 -14.23
C MET A 78 -10.25 13.69 -14.40
N ARG A 79 -11.42 14.03 -14.96
CA ARG A 79 -11.85 15.43 -15.14
C ARG A 79 -12.02 16.15 -13.81
N GLY A 80 -12.58 15.48 -12.80
CA GLY A 80 -12.70 16.01 -11.44
C GLY A 80 -11.34 16.36 -10.83
N MET A 81 -10.36 15.48 -10.99
CA MET A 81 -8.99 15.73 -10.50
C MET A 81 -8.27 16.83 -11.28
N GLN A 82 -8.43 16.90 -12.60
CA GLN A 82 -7.92 18.04 -13.38
C GLN A 82 -8.58 19.35 -12.94
N GLY A 83 -9.88 19.35 -12.65
CA GLY A 83 -10.62 20.49 -12.12
C GLY A 83 -10.08 20.93 -10.75
N TYR A 84 -9.85 19.98 -9.85
CA TYR A 84 -9.21 20.22 -8.56
C TYR A 84 -7.85 20.91 -8.72
N TYR A 85 -6.96 20.36 -9.56
CA TYR A 85 -5.64 20.95 -9.76
C TYR A 85 -5.69 22.31 -10.45
N ARG A 86 -6.65 22.56 -11.35
CA ARG A 86 -6.91 23.90 -11.91
C ARG A 86 -7.31 24.89 -10.82
N ARG A 87 -8.18 24.49 -9.90
CA ARG A 87 -8.65 25.32 -8.79
C ARG A 87 -7.54 25.63 -7.79
N VAL A 88 -6.71 24.65 -7.40
CA VAL A 88 -5.72 24.81 -6.32
C VAL A 88 -4.33 25.27 -6.79
N LYS A 89 -3.95 25.00 -8.04
CA LYS A 89 -2.61 25.32 -8.58
C LYS A 89 -2.64 26.31 -9.74
N GLY A 90 -3.81 26.54 -10.33
CA GLY A 90 -4.01 27.40 -11.50
C GLY A 90 -3.93 26.65 -12.83
N ALA A 91 -4.58 27.18 -13.87
CA ALA A 91 -4.76 26.48 -15.15
C ALA A 91 -3.44 26.13 -15.87
N LYS A 92 -2.39 26.95 -15.70
CA LYS A 92 -1.09 26.76 -16.38
C LYS A 92 -0.31 25.54 -15.86
N THR A 93 -0.43 25.22 -14.57
CA THR A 93 0.34 24.16 -13.90
C THR A 93 -0.49 22.92 -13.62
N ALA A 94 -1.83 23.03 -13.68
CA ALA A 94 -2.76 21.97 -13.30
C ALA A 94 -2.45 20.60 -13.92
N GLN A 95 -2.15 20.56 -15.22
CA GLN A 95 -1.86 19.30 -15.91
C GLN A 95 -0.60 18.62 -15.33
N ARG A 96 0.49 19.37 -15.18
CA ARG A 96 1.74 18.87 -14.60
C ARG A 96 1.56 18.35 -13.18
N GLU A 97 0.76 19.05 -12.37
CA GLU A 97 0.46 18.67 -11.00
C GLU A 97 -0.39 17.40 -10.94
N PHE A 98 -1.36 17.27 -11.84
CA PHE A 98 -2.17 16.05 -11.98
C PHE A 98 -1.34 14.85 -12.47
N ASP A 99 -0.41 15.05 -13.41
CA ASP A 99 0.49 14.00 -13.89
C ASP A 99 1.46 13.53 -12.79
N SER A 100 1.98 14.49 -12.01
CA SER A 100 2.82 14.21 -10.84
C SER A 100 2.04 13.46 -9.76
N TYR A 101 0.80 13.88 -9.49
CA TYR A 101 -0.12 13.18 -8.60
C TYR A 101 -0.40 11.75 -9.08
N THR A 102 -0.68 11.55 -10.36
CA THR A 102 -0.96 10.23 -10.93
C THR A 102 0.24 9.31 -10.73
N THR A 103 1.44 9.78 -11.08
CA THR A 103 2.68 9.02 -10.89
C THR A 103 2.89 8.63 -9.43
N ARG A 104 2.78 9.59 -8.50
CA ARG A 104 2.92 9.33 -7.06
C ARG A 104 1.85 8.38 -6.53
N THR A 105 0.62 8.48 -7.02
CA THR A 105 -0.47 7.60 -6.60
C THR A 105 -0.19 6.15 -7.00
N TYR A 106 0.30 5.90 -8.22
CA TYR A 106 0.72 4.57 -8.64
C TYR A 106 1.89 4.03 -7.83
N GLN A 107 2.93 4.85 -7.65
CA GLN A 107 4.08 4.52 -6.81
C GLN A 107 3.65 4.22 -5.36
N SER A 108 2.60 4.88 -4.86
CA SER A 108 2.10 4.69 -3.51
C SER A 108 1.54 3.28 -3.24
N TYR A 109 1.28 2.48 -4.28
CA TYR A 109 0.82 1.10 -4.19
C TYR A 109 1.92 0.09 -4.53
N ALA A 110 3.07 0.54 -5.04
CA ALA A 110 4.16 -0.34 -5.45
C ALA A 110 5.08 -0.71 -4.28
N SER A 111 4.55 -1.45 -3.30
CA SER A 111 5.34 -2.01 -2.19
C SER A 111 5.70 -3.47 -2.46
N PHE A 112 6.97 -3.83 -2.30
CA PHE A 112 7.45 -5.22 -2.39
C PHE A 112 7.14 -6.04 -1.14
N ASP A 113 7.23 -5.39 0.01
CA ASP A 113 7.13 -6.01 1.32
C ASP A 113 5.71 -6.55 1.57
N ALA A 114 4.67 -5.77 1.29
CA ALA A 114 3.28 -6.15 1.54
C ALA A 114 2.59 -6.92 0.40
N GLN A 115 3.35 -7.58 -0.49
CA GLN A 115 2.84 -8.06 -1.77
C GLN A 115 1.66 -9.02 -1.62
N ARG A 116 1.71 -9.98 -0.69
CA ARG A 116 0.64 -10.98 -0.56
C ARG A 116 -0.69 -10.38 -0.09
N ALA A 117 -0.67 -9.67 1.05
CA ALA A 117 -1.87 -9.06 1.62
C ALA A 117 -2.51 -8.04 0.66
N PHE A 118 -1.67 -7.25 -0.02
CA PHE A 118 -2.11 -6.34 -1.07
C PHE A 118 -2.76 -7.08 -2.25
N CYS A 119 -2.12 -8.13 -2.77
CA CYS A 119 -2.64 -8.90 -3.89
C CYS A 119 -3.99 -9.57 -3.59
N GLU A 120 -4.16 -10.14 -2.40
CA GLU A 120 -5.42 -10.76 -1.97
C GLU A 120 -6.54 -9.71 -1.82
N THR A 121 -6.23 -8.58 -1.17
CA THR A 121 -7.18 -7.48 -0.95
C THR A 121 -7.58 -6.82 -2.27
N ALA A 122 -6.62 -6.49 -3.14
CA ALA A 122 -6.87 -5.89 -4.44
C ALA A 122 -7.66 -6.84 -5.37
N ALA A 123 -7.43 -8.16 -5.30
CA ALA A 123 -8.23 -9.13 -6.04
C ALA A 123 -9.69 -9.15 -5.56
N LEU A 124 -9.93 -9.07 -4.24
CA LEU A 124 -11.26 -8.97 -3.67
C LEU A 124 -11.97 -7.67 -4.10
N VAL A 125 -11.31 -6.53 -3.94
CA VAL A 125 -11.85 -5.23 -4.35
C VAL A 125 -12.11 -5.18 -5.85
N GLY A 126 -11.22 -5.75 -6.67
CA GLY A 126 -11.41 -5.83 -8.13
C GLY A 126 -12.67 -6.61 -8.51
N ARG A 127 -12.95 -7.73 -7.83
CA ARG A 127 -14.20 -8.48 -8.05
C ARG A 127 -15.43 -7.72 -7.56
N GLU A 128 -15.32 -7.06 -6.42
CA GLU A 128 -16.45 -6.30 -5.86
C GLU A 128 -16.78 -5.06 -6.70
N ALA A 129 -15.76 -4.38 -7.23
CA ALA A 129 -15.95 -3.26 -8.15
C ALA A 129 -16.78 -3.66 -9.38
N LEU A 130 -16.65 -4.88 -9.90
CA LEU A 130 -17.49 -5.36 -11.01
C LEU A 130 -18.97 -5.55 -10.63
N ARG A 131 -19.29 -5.71 -9.35
CA ARG A 131 -20.67 -5.79 -8.85
C ARG A 131 -21.27 -4.42 -8.57
N VAL A 132 -20.44 -3.39 -8.48
CA VAL A 132 -20.91 -2.02 -8.25
C VAL A 132 -21.71 -1.56 -9.47
N ARG A 133 -22.91 -1.04 -9.22
CA ARG A 133 -23.74 -0.44 -10.25
C ARG A 133 -23.06 0.82 -10.79
N LYS A 134 -23.17 1.03 -12.11
CA LYS A 134 -22.72 2.28 -12.74
C LYS A 134 -23.33 3.50 -12.04
N GLY A 135 -22.51 4.53 -11.83
CA GLY A 135 -22.86 5.75 -11.09
C GLY A 135 -22.67 5.66 -9.57
N ARG A 136 -22.20 4.53 -9.05
CA ARG A 136 -21.93 4.33 -7.61
C ARG A 136 -20.45 4.11 -7.31
N LEU A 137 -19.56 4.22 -8.31
CA LEU A 137 -18.15 3.91 -8.13
C LEU A 137 -17.46 4.86 -7.15
N GLY A 138 -17.82 6.15 -7.15
CA GLY A 138 -17.27 7.13 -6.21
C GLY A 138 -17.43 6.72 -4.76
N ALA A 139 -18.65 6.31 -4.38
CA ALA A 139 -18.95 5.84 -3.02
C ALA A 139 -18.27 4.49 -2.72
N ALA A 140 -18.28 3.56 -3.67
CA ALA A 140 -17.62 2.27 -3.51
C ALA A 140 -16.09 2.43 -3.32
N ALA A 141 -15.46 3.32 -4.08
CA ALA A 141 -14.04 3.60 -3.98
C ALA A 141 -13.67 4.26 -2.64
N LEU A 142 -14.50 5.17 -2.12
CA LEU A 142 -14.30 5.75 -0.79
C LEU A 142 -14.28 4.69 0.32
N ALA A 143 -15.12 3.66 0.20
CA ALA A 143 -15.14 2.54 1.13
C ALA A 143 -13.96 1.58 0.93
N ALA A 144 -13.61 1.26 -0.32
CA ALA A 144 -12.63 0.21 -0.63
C ALA A 144 -11.16 0.66 -0.53
N VAL A 145 -10.85 1.92 -0.85
CA VAL A 145 -9.46 2.41 -0.84
C VAL A 145 -8.79 2.26 0.53
N PRO A 146 -9.42 2.65 1.66
CA PRO A 146 -8.83 2.45 2.98
C PRO A 146 -8.41 1.01 3.28
N ASP A 147 -9.20 0.02 2.87
CA ASP A 147 -8.88 -1.41 3.07
C ASP A 147 -7.65 -1.81 2.25
N ILE A 148 -7.55 -1.36 0.99
CA ILE A 148 -6.34 -1.57 0.17
C ILE A 148 -5.14 -0.88 0.83
N ARG A 149 -5.28 0.37 1.30
CA ARG A 149 -4.16 1.09 1.96
C ARG A 149 -3.72 0.36 3.23
N LYS A 150 -4.67 -0.16 4.01
CA LYS A 150 -4.38 -0.96 5.21
C LYS A 150 -3.61 -2.23 4.87
N SER A 151 -3.97 -2.92 3.78
CA SER A 151 -3.27 -4.14 3.36
C SER A 151 -1.78 -3.92 3.04
N LEU A 152 -1.38 -2.69 2.68
CA LEU A 152 0.03 -2.32 2.47
C LEU A 152 0.79 -2.12 3.80
N ALA A 153 0.07 -1.79 4.87
CA ALA A 153 0.65 -1.60 6.20
C ALA A 153 0.71 -2.90 7.01
N ASP A 154 -0.17 -3.85 6.75
CA ASP A 154 -0.27 -5.11 7.52
C ASP A 154 0.98 -6.01 7.41
N PHE A 155 1.86 -5.79 6.43
CA PHE A 155 3.19 -6.41 6.39
C PHE A 155 3.98 -6.19 7.68
N SER A 156 3.88 -4.99 8.22
CA SER A 156 4.73 -4.54 9.31
C SER A 156 4.45 -5.12 10.68
N GLY A 157 3.22 -5.60 10.90
CA GLY A 157 2.78 -6.12 12.19
C GLY A 157 2.74 -7.65 12.25
N ASN A 158 2.50 -8.32 11.11
CA ASN A 158 2.16 -9.74 11.10
C ASN A 158 3.06 -10.61 10.19
N GLU A 159 3.93 -10.03 9.35
CA GLU A 159 4.89 -10.83 8.59
C GLU A 159 6.17 -11.15 9.38
N ARG A 160 5.95 -11.75 10.55
CA ARG A 160 6.80 -12.87 11.00
C ARG A 160 6.59 -14.12 10.11
N GLY A 161 5.97 -14.00 8.93
CA GLY A 161 5.83 -15.06 7.93
C GLY A 161 7.17 -15.52 7.34
N PHE A 162 8.22 -14.71 7.49
CA PHE A 162 9.63 -15.12 7.31
C PHE A 162 10.42 -15.09 8.62
N ALA A 163 9.76 -15.13 9.79
CA ALA A 163 10.42 -15.68 10.96
C ALA A 163 10.58 -17.16 10.64
N VAL A 164 11.71 -17.49 10.00
CA VAL A 164 12.20 -18.84 9.89
C VAL A 164 12.05 -19.41 11.29
N ASP A 165 11.19 -20.41 11.47
CA ASP A 165 11.08 -21.07 12.75
C ASP A 165 12.47 -21.63 13.05
N ARG A 166 13.27 -20.94 13.86
CA ARG A 166 14.64 -21.36 14.12
C ARG A 166 14.67 -22.70 14.86
N ASN A 167 13.53 -23.26 15.25
CA ASN A 167 13.46 -24.59 15.84
C ASN A 167 13.64 -25.72 14.82
N TRP A 168 13.47 -25.50 13.51
CA TRP A 168 13.77 -26.55 12.50
C TRP A 168 15.26 -26.64 12.14
N VAL A 169 16.07 -25.64 12.54
CA VAL A 169 17.53 -25.69 12.44
C VAL A 169 18.12 -25.62 13.84
N THR A 170 18.59 -26.75 14.35
CA THR A 170 19.54 -26.73 15.47
C THR A 170 20.83 -26.08 14.97
N VAL A 171 20.95 -24.77 15.10
CA VAL A 171 22.20 -24.07 14.79
C VAL A 171 23.20 -24.56 15.84
N PRO A 172 24.35 -25.15 15.46
CA PRO A 172 25.38 -25.47 16.42
C PRO A 172 25.72 -24.19 17.16
N GLN A 173 25.64 -24.22 18.49
CA GLN A 173 26.21 -23.15 19.30
C GLN A 173 27.72 -23.24 19.04
N ILE A 174 28.24 -22.37 18.17
CA ILE A 174 29.68 -22.22 18.04
C ILE A 174 30.10 -21.61 19.37
N GLY A 175 30.59 -22.46 20.28
CA GLY A 175 31.14 -22.02 21.54
C GLY A 175 32.20 -20.98 21.27
N ASP A 176 32.23 -19.93 22.10
CA ASP A 176 33.28 -18.93 22.01
C ASP A 176 34.64 -19.67 22.09
N PRO A 177 35.50 -19.59 21.04
CA PRO A 177 36.78 -20.30 21.03
C PRO A 177 37.71 -19.82 22.16
N CYS A 178 37.33 -18.77 22.87
CA CYS A 178 38.02 -18.21 24.02
C CYS A 178 37.52 -18.71 25.37
N ILE A 179 36.55 -19.61 25.40
CA ILE A 179 35.99 -20.18 26.62
C ILE A 179 36.20 -21.71 26.63
N ASP A 180 36.75 -22.24 27.72
CA ASP A 180 36.92 -23.69 27.90
C ASP A 180 35.57 -24.39 28.16
N GLU A 181 35.53 -25.72 28.08
CA GLU A 181 34.32 -26.52 28.34
C GLU A 181 33.73 -26.33 29.75
N ARG A 182 34.46 -25.66 30.66
CA ARG A 182 34.05 -25.33 32.03
C ARG A 182 33.63 -23.87 32.19
N GLY A 183 33.49 -23.13 31.08
CA GLY A 183 33.03 -21.74 31.07
C GLY A 183 34.10 -20.72 31.45
N ARG A 184 35.40 -21.08 31.42
CA ARG A 184 36.50 -20.19 31.83
C ARG A 184 37.28 -19.65 30.63
N PRO A 185 37.76 -18.39 30.69
CA PRO A 185 38.54 -17.80 29.62
C PRO A 185 39.89 -18.49 29.40
N ILE A 186 40.22 -18.80 28.16
CA ILE A 186 41.47 -19.44 27.76
C ILE A 186 42.55 -18.36 27.57
N ARG A 187 43.71 -18.53 28.23
CA ARG A 187 44.83 -17.56 28.22
C ARG A 187 45.43 -17.24 26.85
N ARG A 188 45.15 -18.05 25.82
CA ARG A 188 45.66 -17.87 24.44
C ARG A 188 44.77 -17.02 23.55
N CYS A 189 43.57 -16.65 24.01
CA CYS A 189 42.79 -15.63 23.34
C CYS A 189 43.33 -14.26 23.73
N ARG A 190 43.97 -13.61 22.76
CA ARG A 190 44.61 -12.32 22.90
C ARG A 190 44.03 -11.36 21.88
#